data_AF-A0A496RGM6-F1
#
_entry.id   AF-A0A496RGM6-F1
#
_cell.length_a   1.000
_cell.length_b   1.000
_cell.length_c   1.000
_cell.angle_alpha   90.00
_cell.angle_beta   90.00
_cell.angle_gamma   90.00
#
_symmetry.space_group_name_H-M   'P 1'
#
loop_
_entity.id
_entity.type
_entity.pdbx_description
1 polymer ?
#
loop_
_entity_poly.entity_id
_entity_poly.type
_entity_poly.pdbx_seq_one_letter_code
_entity_poly.pdbx_strand_id
1 'polypeptide(L)'
;MNKIGYAAYWLLRLVLISVFLYHGLTKFSKVQDLAKMMNMSTTAVITLALVEAIGAIFIFLGGFLKDWVTRLGALLLIPVMVGAIFMVHWGQWSFAPTEQYPMGGMEFQVMLLAVLLYVLAKGNKS
;
A
#
# COMPACT_ATOMS: atom_id res chain seq x y z
N MET A 1 -3.93 -7.52 -24.40
CA MET A 1 -4.62 -8.25 -23.33
C MET A 1 -6.03 -8.55 -23.80
N ASN A 2 -6.56 -9.76 -23.57
CA ASN A 2 -7.98 -10.00 -23.81
C ASN A 2 -8.83 -9.27 -22.74
N LYS A 3 -10.15 -9.24 -22.91
CA LYS A 3 -11.07 -8.54 -21.99
C LYS A 3 -10.94 -9.04 -20.54
N ILE A 4 -10.73 -10.34 -20.36
CA ILE A 4 -10.60 -10.97 -19.03
C ILE A 4 -9.33 -10.51 -18.33
N GLY A 5 -8.18 -10.54 -19.01
CA GLY A 5 -6.91 -10.08 -18.44
C GLY A 5 -6.96 -8.60 -18.06
N TYR A 6 -7.67 -7.78 -18.86
CA TYR A 6 -7.88 -6.37 -18.54
C TYR A 6 -8.70 -6.17 -17.26
N ALA A 7 -9.83 -6.87 -17.14
CA ALA A 7 -10.64 -6.84 -15.93
C ALA A 7 -9.85 -7.34 -14.71
N ALA A 8 -9.14 -8.47 -14.83
CA ALA A 8 -8.31 -9.03 -13.76
C ALA A 8 -7.22 -8.05 -13.30
N TYR A 9 -6.59 -7.34 -14.23
CA TYR A 9 -5.57 -6.37 -13.86
C TYR A 9 -6.15 -5.15 -13.13
N TRP A 10 -7.33 -4.70 -13.55
CA TRP A 10 -8.05 -3.64 -12.82
C TRP A 10 -8.50 -4.07 -11.44
N LEU A 11 -8.88 -5.33 -11.23
CA LEU A 11 -9.18 -5.85 -9.89
C LEU A 11 -7.97 -5.69 -8.96
N LEU A 12 -6.77 -6.03 -9.43
CA LEU A 12 -5.53 -5.84 -8.66
C LEU A 12 -5.27 -4.37 -8.33
N ARG A 13 -5.50 -3.46 -9.28
CA ARG A 13 -5.40 -2.01 -9.03
C ARG A 13 -6.40 -1.57 -7.96
N LEU A 14 -7.65 -2.00 -8.06
CA LEU A 14 -8.70 -1.62 -7.12
C LEU A 14 -8.43 -2.10 -5.69
N VAL A 15 -7.81 -3.28 -5.52
CA VAL A 15 -7.33 -3.74 -4.20
C VAL A 15 -6.31 -2.75 -3.63
N LEU A 16 -5.29 -2.37 -4.41
CA LEU A 16 -4.29 -1.40 -3.95
C LEU A 16 -4.91 -0.02 -3.67
N ILE A 17 -5.74 0.48 -4.58
CA ILE A 17 -6.36 1.81 -4.47
C ILE A 17 -7.21 1.88 -3.20
N SER A 18 -8.08 0.90 -2.99
CA SER A 18 -9.00 0.90 -1.84
C SER A 18 -8.24 0.86 -0.51
N VAL A 19 -7.26 -0.03 -0.38
CA VAL A 19 -6.47 -0.19 0.85
C VAL A 19 -5.63 1.06 1.12
N PHE A 20 -4.84 1.51 0.16
CA PHE A 20 -3.91 2.62 0.39
C PHE A 20 -4.58 3.99 0.48
N LEU A 21 -5.69 4.23 -0.23
CA LEU A 21 -6.49 5.44 0.00
C LEU A 21 -7.11 5.41 1.40
N TYR A 22 -7.71 4.29 1.81
CA TYR A 22 -8.31 4.19 3.14
C TYR A 22 -7.27 4.42 4.25
N HIS A 23 -6.14 3.72 4.20
CA HIS A 23 -5.08 3.89 5.19
C HIS A 23 -4.44 5.28 5.13
N GLY A 24 -4.13 5.81 3.94
CA GLY A 24 -3.53 7.13 3.80
C GLY A 24 -4.44 8.24 4.35
N LEU A 25 -5.73 8.23 3.99
CA LEU A 25 -6.68 9.26 4.40
C LEU A 25 -7.04 9.17 5.89
N THR A 26 -7.20 7.97 6.45
CA THR A 26 -7.59 7.81 7.85
C THR A 26 -6.46 8.14 8.82
N LYS A 27 -5.19 8.05 8.40
CA LYS A 27 -4.02 8.43 9.21
C LYS A 27 -4.05 9.89 9.67
N PHE A 28 -4.60 10.81 8.86
CA PHE A 28 -4.69 12.24 9.22
C PHE A 28 -5.50 12.51 10.50
N SER A 29 -6.49 11.67 10.78
CA SER A 29 -7.29 11.78 12.02
C SER A 29 -6.59 11.26 13.27
N LYS A 30 -5.48 10.52 13.11
CA LYS A 30 -4.78 9.77 14.17
C LYS A 30 -3.27 10.03 14.20
N VAL A 31 -2.79 11.11 13.58
CA VAL A 31 -1.35 11.33 13.34
C VAL A 31 -0.55 11.28 14.63
N GLN A 32 -1.03 11.92 15.69
CA GLN A 32 -0.34 12.03 16.98
C GLN A 32 -0.25 10.67 17.68
N ASP A 33 -1.31 9.87 17.62
CA ASP A 33 -1.35 8.54 18.24
C ASP A 33 -0.44 7.56 17.48
N LEU A 34 -0.48 7.60 16.15
CA LEU A 34 0.38 6.80 15.29
C LEU A 34 1.86 7.18 15.42
N ALA A 35 2.16 8.48 15.55
CA ALA A 35 3.53 8.96 15.79
C ALA A 35 4.10 8.38 17.08
N LYS A 36 3.32 8.40 18.17
CA LYS A 36 3.70 7.78 19.44
C LYS A 36 3.83 6.26 19.32
N MET A 37 2.84 5.60 18.72
CA MET A 37 2.80 4.14 18.58
C MET A 37 3.98 3.61 17.76
N MET A 38 4.33 4.29 16.66
CA MET A 38 5.39 3.88 15.75
C MET A 38 6.77 4.43 16.14
N ASN A 39 6.87 5.22 17.22
CA ASN A 39 8.07 5.96 17.61
C ASN A 39 8.65 6.81 16.44
N MET A 40 7.76 7.51 15.73
CA MET A 40 8.07 8.35 14.58
C MET A 40 7.70 9.81 14.86
N SER A 41 8.32 10.74 14.14
CA SER A 41 7.87 12.13 14.19
C SER A 41 6.50 12.30 13.53
N THR A 42 5.70 13.26 13.98
CA THR A 42 4.44 13.66 13.36
C THR A 42 4.62 13.93 11.87
N THR A 43 5.71 14.60 11.49
CA THR A 43 6.05 14.86 10.08
C THR A 43 6.24 13.58 9.29
N ALA A 44 6.94 12.59 9.84
CA ALA A 44 7.14 11.31 9.15
C ALA A 44 5.82 10.55 8.95
N VAL A 45 4.90 10.59 9.92
CA VAL A 45 3.56 9.98 9.79
C VAL A 45 2.71 10.72 8.75
N ILE A 46 2.77 12.05 8.69
CA ILE A 46 2.09 12.84 7.65
C ILE A 46 2.66 12.52 6.28
N THR A 47 3.99 12.45 6.14
CA THR A 47 4.64 12.05 4.89
C THR A 47 4.21 10.65 4.48
N LEU A 48 4.19 9.70 5.41
CA LEU A 48 3.69 8.34 5.15
C LEU A 48 2.24 8.34 4.63
N ALA A 49 1.35 9.07 5.29
CA ALA A 49 -0.05 9.20 4.89
C ALA A 49 -0.20 9.80 3.48
N LEU A 50 0.59 10.82 3.15
CA LEU A 50 0.63 11.43 1.83
C LEU A 50 1.18 10.47 0.77
N VAL A 51 2.27 9.77 1.05
CA VAL A 51 2.88 8.79 0.13
C VAL A 51 1.89 7.66 -0.18
N GLU A 52 1.17 7.16 0.82
CA GLU A 52 0.12 6.15 0.62
C GLU A 52 -1.01 6.66 -0.27
N ALA A 53 -1.55 7.84 0.04
CA ALA A 53 -2.67 8.40 -0.71
C ALA A 53 -2.26 8.77 -2.16
N ILE A 54 -1.12 9.44 -2.34
CA ILE A 54 -0.61 9.84 -3.66
C ILE A 54 -0.24 8.60 -4.49
N GLY A 55 0.41 7.60 -3.88
CA GLY A 55 0.75 6.34 -4.54
C GLY A 55 -0.50 5.63 -5.07
N ALA A 56 -1.56 5.57 -4.27
CA ALA A 56 -2.85 5.01 -4.69
C ALA A 56 -3.50 5.80 -5.82
N ILE A 57 -3.50 7.14 -5.74
CA ILE A 57 -4.00 8.03 -6.81
C ILE A 57 -3.21 7.80 -8.11
N PHE A 58 -1.90 7.62 -8.04
CA PHE A 58 -1.06 7.35 -9.21
C PHE A 58 -1.35 5.98 -9.82
N ILE A 59 -1.63 4.95 -9.02
CA ILE A 59 -2.08 3.65 -9.54
C ILE A 59 -3.43 3.76 -10.25
N PHE A 60 -4.36 4.54 -9.70
CA PHE A 60 -5.66 4.80 -10.33
C PHE A 60 -5.52 5.57 -11.65
N LEU A 61 -4.96 6.78 -11.60
CA LEU A 61 -4.79 7.64 -12.77
C LEU A 61 -3.88 6.99 -13.82
N GLY A 62 -2.85 6.28 -13.38
CA GLY A 62 -1.96 5.54 -14.25
C GLY A 62 -2.66 4.52 -15.12
N GLY A 63 -3.86 4.02 -14.75
CA GLY A 63 -4.65 3.11 -15.59
C GLY A 63 -5.20 3.76 -16.85
N PHE A 64 -5.30 5.09 -16.86
CA PHE A 64 -5.77 5.91 -17.99
C PHE A 64 -4.64 6.73 -18.63
N LEU A 65 -3.54 6.92 -17.91
CA LEU A 65 -2.39 7.72 -18.32
C LEU A 65 -1.23 6.85 -18.83
N LYS A 66 -0.03 7.42 -18.87
CA LYS A 66 1.20 6.76 -19.31
C LYS A 66 1.65 5.69 -18.31
N ASP A 67 2.28 4.64 -18.83
CA ASP A 67 2.82 3.48 -18.09
C ASP A 67 3.64 3.86 -16.85
N TRP A 68 4.47 4.90 -16.97
CA TRP A 68 5.34 5.35 -15.88
C TRP A 68 4.56 5.85 -14.65
N VAL A 69 3.33 6.35 -14.82
CA VAL A 69 2.50 6.86 -13.70
C VAL A 69 2.11 5.70 -12.78
N THR A 70 1.67 4.57 -13.36
CA THR A 70 1.38 3.34 -12.60
C THR A 70 2.62 2.83 -11.86
N ARG A 71 3.77 2.81 -12.54
CA ARG A 71 5.04 2.35 -11.95
C ARG A 71 5.50 3.24 -10.81
N LEU A 72 5.36 4.56 -10.96
CA LEU A 72 5.68 5.52 -9.91
C LEU A 72 4.77 5.34 -8.70
N GLY A 73 3.47 5.13 -8.91
CA GLY A 73 2.54 4.81 -7.82
C GLY A 73 2.96 3.55 -7.06
N ALA A 74 3.31 2.47 -7.77
CA ALA A 74 3.81 1.26 -7.13
C ALA A 74 5.14 1.47 -6.38
N LEU A 75 6.09 2.21 -6.96
CA LEU A 75 7.38 2.54 -6.32
C LEU A 75 7.22 3.34 -5.03
N LEU A 76 6.23 4.22 -4.94
CA LEU A 76 5.93 4.96 -3.72
C LEU A 76 5.44 4.04 -2.60
N LEU A 77 4.61 3.05 -2.94
CA LEU A 77 3.94 2.17 -1.96
C LEU A 77 4.78 0.96 -1.53
N ILE A 78 5.73 0.52 -2.34
CA ILE A 78 6.61 -0.63 -2.02
C ILE A 78 7.42 -0.38 -0.72
N PRO A 79 8.15 0.75 -0.56
CA PRO A 79 8.86 1.05 0.68
C PRO A 79 7.92 1.15 1.90
N VAL A 80 6.69 1.62 1.69
CA VAL A 80 5.67 1.69 2.75
C VAL A 80 5.31 0.29 3.24
N MET A 81 5.06 -0.67 2.34
CA MET A 81 4.79 -2.06 2.73
C MET A 81 5.98 -2.72 3.40
N VAL A 82 7.19 -2.52 2.86
CA VAL A 82 8.41 -3.05 3.47
C VAL A 82 8.57 -2.49 4.89
N GLY A 83 8.42 -1.18 5.07
CA GLY A 83 8.45 -0.54 6.39
C GLY A 83 7.39 -1.10 7.34
N ALA A 84 6.13 -1.20 6.90
CA ALA A 84 5.05 -1.73 7.71
C ALA A 84 5.30 -3.18 8.17
N ILE A 85 5.82 -4.03 7.27
CA ILE A 85 6.18 -5.41 7.60
C ILE A 85 7.21 -5.44 8.73
N PHE A 86 8.33 -4.74 8.57
CA PHE A 86 9.42 -4.80 9.55
C PHE A 86 9.14 -4.04 10.85
N MET A 87 8.33 -2.99 10.80
CA MET A 87 8.07 -2.15 11.98
C MET A 87 6.93 -2.65 12.84
N VAL A 88 5.82 -3.11 12.25
CA VAL A 88 4.57 -3.33 13.01
C VAL A 88 3.89 -4.68 12.76
N HIS A 89 4.30 -5.46 11.77
CA HIS A 89 3.68 -6.76 11.45
C HIS A 89 4.63 -7.96 11.51
N TRP A 90 5.89 -7.75 11.87
CA TRP A 90 6.90 -8.81 11.89
C TRP A 90 6.63 -9.85 12.98
N GLY A 91 7.06 -11.08 12.71
CA GLY A 91 7.13 -12.13 13.73
C GLY A 91 5.93 -13.08 13.79
N GLN A 92 4.83 -12.81 13.09
CA GLN A 92 3.75 -13.77 12.90
C GLN A 92 3.19 -13.80 11.47
N TRP A 93 2.83 -15.00 11.01
CA TRP A 93 2.22 -15.26 9.70
C TRP A 93 0.71 -15.48 9.82
N SER A 94 0.02 -14.51 10.41
CA SER A 94 -1.44 -14.48 10.51
C SER A 94 -1.86 -13.03 10.60
N PHE A 95 -2.77 -12.56 9.74
CA PHE A 95 -3.25 -11.18 9.81
C PHE A 95 -4.07 -10.89 11.08
N ALA A 96 -4.52 -11.92 11.80
CA ALA A 96 -5.32 -11.74 13.00
C ALA A 96 -4.49 -11.15 14.16
N PRO A 97 -5.00 -10.14 14.88
CA PRO A 97 -4.32 -9.60 16.05
C PRO A 97 -4.34 -10.59 17.22
N THR A 98 -3.29 -10.58 18.00
CA THR A 98 -3.15 -11.34 19.26
C THR A 98 -2.58 -10.43 20.34
N GLU A 99 -2.55 -10.90 21.60
CA GLU A 99 -1.92 -10.14 22.69
C GLU A 99 -0.44 -9.83 22.41
N GLN A 100 0.29 -10.79 21.83
CA GLN A 100 1.70 -10.61 21.47
C GLN A 100 1.89 -9.73 20.22
N TYR A 101 0.91 -9.72 19.32
CA TYR A 101 0.97 -9.01 18.03
C TYR A 101 -0.31 -8.20 17.80
N PRO A 102 -0.46 -7.05 18.47
CA PRO A 102 -1.72 -6.29 18.49
C PRO A 102 -2.12 -5.70 17.13
N MET A 103 -1.15 -5.54 16.22
CA MET A 103 -1.38 -5.04 14.86
C MET A 103 -1.67 -6.15 13.85
N GLY A 104 -1.73 -7.41 14.26
CA GLY A 104 -1.80 -8.52 13.32
C GLY A 104 -0.46 -8.76 12.61
N GLY A 105 -0.39 -9.82 11.82
CA GLY A 105 0.83 -10.30 11.17
C GLY A 105 0.97 -9.90 9.72
N MET A 106 2.03 -10.41 9.11
CA MET A 106 2.52 -9.93 7.81
C MET A 106 1.80 -10.48 6.57
N GLU A 107 0.87 -11.42 6.71
CA GLU A 107 0.21 -12.08 5.57
C GLU A 107 -0.42 -11.08 4.59
N PHE A 108 -1.17 -10.12 5.12
CA PHE A 108 -1.87 -9.11 4.32
C PHE A 108 -0.89 -8.18 3.59
N GLN A 109 0.17 -7.76 4.27
CA GLN A 109 1.18 -6.83 3.77
C GLN A 109 2.07 -7.51 2.73
N VAL A 110 2.40 -8.79 2.92
CA VAL A 110 3.14 -9.60 1.93
C VAL A 110 2.31 -9.75 0.66
N MET A 111 1.01 -10.03 0.77
CA MET A 111 0.11 -10.09 -0.39
C MET A 111 0.09 -8.75 -1.13
N LEU A 112 -0.10 -7.62 -0.43
CA LEU A 112 -0.12 -6.29 -1.05
C LEU A 112 1.22 -5.96 -1.71
N LEU A 113 2.34 -6.30 -1.06
CA LEU A 113 3.67 -6.14 -1.62
C LEU A 113 3.85 -6.96 -2.90
N ALA A 114 3.38 -8.21 -2.93
CA ALA A 114 3.42 -9.04 -4.13
C ALA A 114 2.60 -8.43 -5.28
N VAL A 115 1.40 -7.91 -4.98
CA VAL A 115 0.58 -7.22 -5.99
C VAL A 115 1.23 -5.92 -6.47
N LEU A 116 1.87 -5.16 -5.58
CA LEU A 116 2.63 -3.95 -5.94
C LEU A 116 3.81 -4.27 -6.86
N LEU A 117 4.58 -5.32 -6.55
CA LEU A 117 5.70 -5.78 -7.38
C LEU A 117 5.20 -6.24 -8.75
N TYR A 118 4.07 -6.94 -8.80
CA TYR A 118 3.43 -7.32 -10.06
C TYR A 118 3.01 -6.10 -10.89
N VAL A 119 2.33 -5.13 -10.28
CA VAL A 119 1.93 -3.86 -10.95
C VAL A 119 3.14 -3.07 -11.42
N LEU A 120 4.20 -3.01 -10.62
CA LEU A 120 5.46 -2.38 -10.98
C LEU A 120 6.09 -3.06 -12.20
N ALA A 121 6.18 -4.39 -12.22
CA ALA A 121 6.76 -5.13 -13.33
C ALA A 121 5.92 -4.98 -14.61
N LYS A 122 4.60 -5.17 -14.49
CA LYS A 122 3.65 -5.18 -15.61
C LYS A 122 3.41 -3.80 -16.22
N GLY A 123 3.33 -2.75 -15.41
CA GLY A 123 3.00 -1.39 -15.86
C GLY A 123 1.59 -1.29 -16.46
N ASN A 124 1.42 -0.66 -17.61
CA ASN A 124 0.16 -0.58 -18.36
C ASN A 124 0.12 -1.54 -19.57
N LYS A 125 1.21 -2.27 -19.83
CA LYS A 125 1.36 -3.00 -21.10
C LYS A 125 0.30 -4.09 -21.25
N SER A 126 -0.47 -3.95 -22.33
CA SER A 126 -1.39 -4.92 -22.96
C SER A 126 -0.79 -6.30 -23.13
#